data_AF-A0A151KU01-F1
#
_entry.id   AF-A0A151KU01-F1
#
_cell.length_a   1.000
_cell.length_b   1.000
_cell.length_c   1.000
_cell.angle_alpha   90.00
_cell.angle_beta   90.00
_cell.angle_gamma   90.00
#
_symmetry.space_group_name_H-M   'P 1'
#
loop_
_entity.id
_entity.type
_entity.pdbx_description
1 polymer ?
#
loop_
_entity_poly.entity_id
_entity_poly.type
_entity_poly.pdbx_seq_one_letter_code
_entity_poly.pdbx_strand_id
1 'polypeptide(L)' 'MVGQWIQEFHHSPSGTISYVVSDSRTHQAIIIDPVADCCIESGEIRFDSADTLLEYIAVNPEMLTSALTYNLTAQLPDC' A
#
# COMPACT_ATOMS: atom_id res chain seq x y z
N MET A 1 -17.81 18.52 4.41
CA MET A 1 -16.97 18.43 3.21
C MET A 1 -17.07 17.00 2.72
N VAL A 2 -17.42 16.80 1.46
CA VAL A 2 -17.39 15.48 0.80
C VAL A 2 -16.01 15.39 0.14
N GLY A 3 -15.15 14.51 0.63
CA GLY A 3 -13.78 14.42 0.14
C GLY A 3 -13.31 12.98 0.17
N GLN A 4 -13.02 12.44 -1.01
CA GLN A 4 -12.14 11.29 -1.11
C GLN A 4 -10.71 11.78 -1.09
N TRP A 5 -9.85 11.12 -0.32
CA TRP A 5 -8.43 11.44 -0.24
C TRP A 5 -7.64 10.33 -0.90
N ILE A 6 -6.55 10.70 -1.55
CA ILE A 6 -5.63 9.78 -2.23
C ILE A 6 -4.24 10.09 -1.72
N GLN A 7 -3.55 9.06 -1.22
CA GLN A 7 -2.14 9.12 -0.85
C GLN A 7 -1.38 8.08 -1.63
N GLU A 8 -0.37 8.50 -2.37
CA GLU A 8 0.56 7.65 -3.12
C GLU A 8 1.78 7.23 -2.29
N PHE A 9 2.30 6.04 -2.59
CA PHE A 9 3.51 5.46 -2.00
C PHE A 9 4.34 4.82 -3.11
N HIS A 10 5.54 5.35 -3.36
CA HIS A 10 6.41 4.86 -4.41
C HIS A 10 7.42 3.85 -3.87
N HIS A 11 7.32 2.59 -4.30
CA HIS A 11 8.32 1.57 -4.04
C HIS A 11 9.40 1.63 -5.12
N SER A 12 10.49 2.35 -4.82
CA SER A 12 11.56 2.63 -5.79
C SER A 12 12.19 1.39 -6.42
N PRO A 13 12.44 0.27 -5.69
CA PRO A 13 13.02 -0.93 -6.30
C PRO A 13 12.18 -1.52 -7.43
N SER A 14 10.87 -1.69 -7.25
CA SER A 14 9.99 -2.25 -8.29
C SER A 14 9.42 -1.21 -9.25
N GLY A 15 9.52 0.09 -8.93
CA GLY A 15 8.85 1.18 -9.64
C GLY A 15 7.33 1.20 -9.44
N THR A 16 6.80 0.38 -8.53
CA THR A 16 5.36 0.33 -8.22
C THR A 16 4.95 1.57 -7.45
N ILE A 17 3.76 2.09 -7.76
CA ILE A 17 3.11 3.14 -6.97
C ILE A 17 1.85 2.53 -6.35
N SER A 18 1.88 2.32 -5.03
CA SER A 18 0.73 1.91 -4.24
C SER A 18 -0.09 3.14 -3.84
N TYR A 19 -1.38 2.96 -3.57
CA TYR A 19 -2.26 4.04 -3.12
C TYR A 19 -3.09 3.65 -1.91
N VAL A 20 -3.33 4.62 -1.03
CA VAL A 20 -4.41 4.56 -0.05
C VAL A 20 -5.48 5.56 -0.47
N VAL A 21 -6.66 5.06 -0.77
CA VAL A 21 -7.84 5.87 -1.10
C VAL A 21 -8.80 5.82 0.08
N SER A 22 -9.25 6.97 0.57
CA SER A 22 -10.13 7.05 1.73
C SER A 22 -11.36 7.92 1.50
N ASP A 23 -12.47 7.56 2.14
CA ASP A 23 -13.69 8.38 2.22
C ASP A 23 -13.83 8.91 3.65
N SER A 24 -13.67 10.23 3.81
CA SER A 24 -13.78 10.89 5.11
C SER A 24 -15.19 10.88 5.71
N ARG A 25 -16.21 10.48 4.95
CA ARG A 25 -17.60 10.40 5.42
C ARG A 25 -17.92 9.03 6.00
N THR A 26 -17.47 7.96 5.35
CA THR A 26 -17.69 6.58 5.82
C THR A 26 -16.56 6.09 6.71
N HIS A 27 -15.45 6.83 6.74
CA HIS A 27 -14.19 6.43 7.35
C HIS A 27 -13.80 5.04 6.85
N GLN A 28 -13.79 4.88 5.54
CA GLN A 28 -13.36 3.66 4.89
C GLN A 28 -12.12 3.94 4.05
N ALA A 29 -11.23 2.95 4.01
CA ALA A 29 -10.01 2.98 3.23
C ALA A 29 -9.94 1.77 2.29
N ILE A 30 -9.33 1.99 1.13
CA ILE A 30 -8.87 0.94 0.24
C ILE A 30 -7.36 1.13 0.00
N ILE A 31 -6.61 0.05 0.18
CA ILE A 31 -5.23 -0.05 -0.30
C ILE A 31 -5.25 -0.64 -1.71
N ILE A 32 -4.58 0.03 -2.64
CA ILE A 32 -4.44 -0.39 -4.05
C ILE A 32 -2.97 -0.74 -4.30
N ASP A 33 -2.77 -1.93 -4.85
CA ASP A 33 -1.46 -2.46 -5.29
C ASP A 33 -0.37 -2.44 -4.21
N PRO A 34 -0.59 -3.06 -3.02
CA PRO A 34 0.43 -3.12 -1.98
C PRO A 34 1.62 -3.98 -2.41
N VAL A 35 2.82 -3.56 -2.01
CA VAL A 35 4.07 -4.26 -2.32
C VAL A 35 4.57 -5.05 -1.11
N ALA A 36 4.99 -6.29 -1.34
CA ALA A 36 5.87 -7.03 -0.44
C ALA A 36 7.31 -6.91 -0.94
N ASP A 37 8.23 -6.61 -0.03
CA ASP A 37 9.63 -6.35 -0.34
C ASP A 37 10.39 -7.67 -0.45
N CYS A 38 10.38 -8.28 -1.63
CA CYS A 38 11.05 -9.57 -1.88
C CYS A 38 12.44 -9.35 -2.50
N CYS A 39 13.50 -9.93 -1.93
CA CYS A 39 14.80 -10.04 -2.60
C CYS A 39 14.97 -11.43 -3.21
N ILE A 40 15.11 -11.50 -4.54
CA ILE A 40 15.23 -12.77 -5.27
C ILE A 40 16.53 -13.50 -4.90
N GLU A 41 17.63 -12.76 -4.76
CA GLU A 41 18.95 -13.35 -4.53
C GLU A 41 19.03 -14.06 -3.17
N SER A 42 18.45 -13.48 -2.13
CA SER A 42 18.44 -14.05 -0.77
C SER A 42 17.21 -14.91 -0.48
N GLY A 43 16.13 -14.75 -1.26
CA GLY A 43 14.82 -15.33 -0.98
C GLY A 43 14.11 -14.70 0.24
N GLU A 44 14.64 -13.58 0.75
CA GLU A 44 14.07 -12.87 1.90
C GLU A 44 12.84 -12.08 1.48
N ILE A 45 11.80 -12.14 2.32
CA ILE A 45 10.59 -11.33 2.18
C ILE A 45 10.52 -10.41 3.39
N ARG A 46 10.46 -9.12 3.10
CA ARG A 46 10.22 -8.06 4.07
C ARG A 46 8.88 -7.39 3.76
N PHE A 47 8.36 -6.68 4.74
CA PHE A 47 7.04 -6.05 4.67
C PHE A 47 7.08 -4.56 4.99
N ASP A 48 8.26 -3.93 4.95
CA ASP A 48 8.44 -2.52 5.29
C ASP A 48 7.54 -1.59 4.45
N SER A 49 7.38 -1.89 3.16
CA SER A 49 6.48 -1.16 2.26
C SER A 49 5.02 -1.33 2.65
N ALA A 50 4.62 -2.54 3.05
CA ALA A 50 3.25 -2.82 3.49
C ALA A 50 2.97 -2.19 4.87
N ASP A 51 3.93 -2.24 5.79
CA ASP A 51 3.85 -1.64 7.12
C ASP A 51 3.68 -0.12 7.01
N THR A 52 4.39 0.54 6.08
CA THR A 52 4.22 1.97 5.82
C THR A 52 2.78 2.34 5.44
N LEU A 53 2.10 1.50 4.64
CA LEU A 53 0.69 1.71 4.26
C LEU A 53 -0.23 1.56 5.48
N LEU A 54 0.03 0.57 6.33
CA LEU A 54 -0.75 0.32 7.55
C LEU A 54 -0.54 1.42 8.59
N GLU A 55 0.68 1.93 8.75
CA GLU A 55 1.00 3.05 9.63
C GLU A 55 0.27 4.32 9.21
N TYR A 56 0.24 4.64 7.91
CA TYR A 56 -0.54 5.76 7.39
C TYR A 56 -2.02 5.66 7.77
N ILE A 57 -2.60 4.47 7.68
CA ILE A 57 -3.99 4.22 8.07
C ILE A 57 -4.16 4.30 9.60
N ALA A 58 -3.23 3.74 10.38
CA ALA A 58 -3.32 3.69 11.84
C ALA A 58 -3.26 5.08 12.51
N VAL A 59 -2.51 6.01 11.92
CA VAL A 59 -2.50 7.43 12.34
C VAL A 59 -3.84 8.13 12.02
N ASN A 60 -4.69 7.52 11.18
CA ASN A 60 -6.04 7.97 10.85
C ASN A 60 -7.11 6.97 11.37
N PRO A 61 -7.19 6.75 12.70
CA PRO A 61 -7.82 5.57 13.33
C PRO A 61 -9.33 5.42 13.13
N GLU A 62 -10.01 6.41 12.54
CA GLU A 62 -11.43 6.26 12.18
C GLU A 62 -11.60 5.37 10.93
N MET A 63 -10.54 5.12 10.16
CA MET A 63 -10.60 4.39 8.89
C MET A 63 -10.63 2.85 9.00
N LEU A 64 -11.77 2.24 8.65
CA LEU A 64 -11.93 0.81 8.38
C LEU A 64 -11.31 0.46 7.02
N THR A 65 -10.34 -0.45 7.01
CA THR A 65 -9.60 -0.79 5.77
C THR A 65 -10.05 -2.09 5.15
N SER A 66 -10.27 -2.05 3.83
CA SER A 66 -10.30 -3.23 2.96
C SER A 66 -9.10 -3.17 2.01
N ALA A 67 -8.41 -4.29 1.79
CA ALA A 67 -7.32 -4.36 0.82
C ALA A 67 -7.89 -4.90 -0.51
N LEU A 68 -7.73 -4.14 -1.60
CA LEU A 68 -8.10 -4.58 -2.94
C LEU A 68 -6.85 -4.65 -3.80
N THR A 69 -6.40 -5.87 -4.06
CA THR A 69 -5.27 -6.11 -4.96
C THR A 69 -5.81 -6.38 -6.36
N TYR A 70 -5.67 -5.42 -7.27
CA TYR A 70 -5.75 -5.68 -8.70
C TYR A 70 -4.33 -5.65 -9.24
N ASN A 71 -3.91 -6.79 -9.80
CA ASN A 71 -2.61 -7.12 -10.39
C ASN A 71 -1.59 -7.73 -9.41
N LEU A 72 -1.40 -9.05 -9.53
CA LEU A 72 -0.20 -9.74 -9.08
C LEU A 72 0.92 -9.45 -10.09
N THR A 73 1.41 -8.21 -10.16
CA THR A 73 2.64 -7.94 -10.91
C THR A 73 3.80 -7.97 -9.93
N ALA A 74 4.22 -9.18 -9.58
CA ALA A 74 5.57 -9.39 -9.06
C ALA A 74 6.57 -9.13 -10.19
N GLN A 75 6.74 -7.86 -10.60
CA GLN A 75 8.03 -7.44 -11.12
C GLN A 75 8.95 -7.44 -9.90
N LEU A 76 9.52 -8.61 -9.65
CA LEU A 76 10.53 -8.79 -8.63
C LEU A 76 11.73 -7.97 -9.12
N PRO A 77 12.07 -6.86 -8.46
CA PRO A 77 13.30 -6.18 -8.77
C PRO A 77 14.45 -7.12 -8.41
N ASP A 78 15.48 -7.13 -9.26
CA ASP A 78 16.79 -7.51 -8.77
C ASP A 78 17.09 -6.52 -7.64
N CYS A 79 17.27 -7.05 -6.43
CA CYS A 79 18.06 -6.34 -5.43
C CYS A 79 19.40 -5.96 -6.11
#